data_AF-A0A553K6B0-F1
#
_entry.id   AF-A0A553K6B0-F1
#
_cell.length_a   1.000
_cell.length_b   1.000
_cell.length_c   1.000
_cell.angle_alpha   90.00
_cell.angle_beta   90.00
_cell.angle_gamma   90.00
#
_symmetry.space_group_name_H-M   'P 1'
#
loop_
_entity.id
_entity.type
_entity.pdbx_description
1 polymer ?
#
loop_
_entity_poly.entity_id
_entity_poly.type
_entity_poly.pdbx_seq_one_letter_code
_entity_poly.pdbx_strand_id
1 'polypeptide(L)'
;MMGTPLSALLRPVVPTLNTQHRAGVALASLALGQVAAPAGRSYVALRRGKLSWPEPSELARNGRAVEGLWADSAALVGLPA
;
A
#
# COMPACT_ATOMS: atom_id res chain seq x y z
N MET A 1 2.65 14.20 -8.54
CA MET A 1 1.29 14.17 -9.14
C MET A 1 0.13 14.11 -8.12
N MET A 2 0.38 14.19 -6.80
CA MET A 2 -0.68 14.24 -5.78
C MET A 2 -0.74 15.65 -5.18
N GLY A 3 -1.94 16.26 -5.14
CA GLY A 3 -2.16 17.60 -4.58
C GLY A 3 -2.52 18.70 -5.58
N THR A 4 -2.56 18.41 -6.89
CA THR A 4 -3.01 19.36 -7.91
C THR A 4 -4.54 19.38 -8.00
N PRO A 5 -5.17 20.51 -8.40
CA PRO A 5 -6.62 20.61 -8.55
C PRO A 5 -7.20 19.55 -9.49
N LEU A 6 -6.43 19.10 -10.49
CA LEU A 6 -6.81 18.01 -11.40
C LEU A 6 -7.08 16.68 -10.67
N SER A 7 -6.30 16.36 -9.64
CA SER A 7 -6.50 15.13 -8.85
C SER A 7 -7.81 15.13 -8.04
N ALA A 8 -8.32 16.31 -7.68
CA ALA A 8 -9.60 16.46 -7.00
C ALA A 8 -10.77 16.22 -7.96
N LEU A 9 -10.66 16.70 -9.20
CA LEU A 9 -11.69 16.53 -10.23
C LEU A 9 -11.83 15.06 -10.68
N LEU A 10 -10.72 14.33 -10.79
CA LEU A 10 -10.72 12.93 -11.24
C LEU A 10 -11.08 11.91 -10.15
N ARG A 11 -11.12 12.34 -8.88
CA ARG A 11 -11.37 11.47 -7.71
C ARG A 11 -12.67 10.64 -7.76
N PRO A 12 -13.81 11.15 -8.27
CA PRO A 12 -15.04 10.37 -8.34
C PRO A 12 -14.91 9.18 -9.30
N VAL A 13 -14.09 9.34 -10.34
CA VAL A 13 -13.97 8.40 -11.45
C VAL A 13 -12.83 7.39 -11.20
N VAL A 14 -11.71 7.83 -10.62
CA VAL A 14 -10.52 7.00 -10.40
C VAL A 14 -10.54 6.35 -9.02
N PRO A 15 -10.79 5.03 -8.90
CA PRO A 15 -11.01 4.37 -7.60
C PRO A 15 -9.83 4.39 -6.64
N THR A 16 -8.61 4.56 -7.15
CA THR A 16 -7.36 4.59 -6.37
C THR A 16 -7.07 5.97 -5.77
N LEU A 17 -7.75 7.02 -6.25
CA LEU A 17 -7.60 8.36 -5.69
C LEU A 17 -8.42 8.48 -4.40
N ASN A 18 -7.73 8.88 -3.33
CA ASN A 18 -8.34 9.16 -2.03
C ASN A 18 -7.93 10.55 -1.55
N THR A 19 -8.65 11.08 -0.55
CA THR A 19 -8.21 12.29 0.15
C THR A 19 -7.11 11.94 1.14
N GLN A 20 -6.23 12.90 1.44
CA GLN A 20 -5.23 12.72 2.51
C GLN A 20 -5.90 12.33 3.84
N HIS A 21 -7.02 12.98 4.18
CA HIS A 21 -7.78 12.65 5.39
C HIS A 21 -8.25 11.18 5.42
N ARG A 22 -8.86 10.67 4.33
CA ARG A 22 -9.31 9.27 4.27
C ARG A 22 -8.15 8.28 4.30
N ALA A 23 -7.06 8.60 3.62
CA ALA A 23 -5.84 7.78 3.66
C ALA A 23 -5.23 7.74 5.07
N GLY A 24 -5.19 8.89 5.77
CA GLY A 24 -4.69 9.00 7.13
C GLY A 24 -5.54 8.21 8.13
N VAL A 25 -6.87 8.34 8.07
CA VAL A 25 -7.79 7.55 8.91
C VAL A 25 -7.59 6.05 8.66
N ALA A 26 -7.54 5.63 7.39
CA ALA A 26 -7.33 4.23 7.04
C ALA A 26 -6.00 3.68 7.58
N LEU A 27 -4.92 4.45 7.43
CA LEU A 27 -3.59 4.07 7.94
C LEU A 27 -3.59 3.99 9.46
N ALA A 28 -4.17 4.98 10.16
CA ALA A 28 -4.26 4.98 11.61
C ALA A 28 -5.04 3.77 12.12
N SER A 29 -6.17 3.44 11.50
CA SER A 29 -6.96 2.27 11.91
C SER A 29 -6.25 0.95 11.71
N LEU A 30 -5.42 0.82 10.66
CA LEU A 30 -4.58 -0.36 10.46
C LEU A 30 -3.44 -0.43 11.50
N ALA A 31 -2.72 0.68 11.70
CA ALA A 31 -1.58 0.74 12.61
C ALA A 31 -1.98 0.52 14.09
N LEU A 32 -3.16 0.99 14.48
CA LEU A 32 -3.72 0.82 15.82
C LEU A 32 -4.46 -0.50 16.02
N GLY A 33 -4.49 -1.38 15.00
CA GLY A 33 -5.19 -2.68 15.09
C GLY A 33 -6.72 -2.58 15.17
N GLN A 34 -7.30 -1.44 14.84
CA GLN A 34 -8.75 -1.22 14.83
C GLN A 34 -9.44 -1.95 13.65
N VAL A 35 -8.67 -2.29 12.63
CA VAL A 35 -9.10 -3.12 11.50
C VAL A 35 -8.25 -4.39 11.49
N ALA A 36 -8.89 -5.53 11.71
CA ALA A 36 -8.24 -6.83 11.58
C ALA A 36 -8.11 -7.22 10.10
N ALA A 37 -6.90 -7.62 9.70
CA ALA A 37 -6.69 -8.26 8.42
C ALA A 37 -7.27 -9.69 8.45
N PRO A 38 -7.92 -10.17 7.38
CA PRO A 38 -8.29 -11.58 7.27
C PRO A 38 -7.04 -12.48 7.37
N ALA A 39 -7.22 -13.70 7.89
CA ALA A 39 -6.14 -14.65 8.01
C ALA A 39 -5.41 -14.86 6.67
N GLY A 40 -4.07 -14.85 6.71
CA GLY A 40 -3.23 -15.02 5.51
C GLY A 40 -3.17 -13.81 4.58
N ARG A 41 -3.79 -12.67 4.92
CA ARG A 41 -3.71 -11.43 4.14
C ARG A 41 -2.73 -10.44 4.77
N SER A 42 -1.73 -10.04 4.02
CA SER A 42 -0.76 -9.00 4.41
C SER A 42 -0.84 -7.73 3.55
N TYR A 43 -1.61 -7.75 2.46
CA TYR A 43 -1.71 -6.66 1.51
C TYR A 43 -3.10 -6.03 1.46
N VAL A 44 -3.16 -4.71 1.62
CA VAL A 44 -4.39 -3.93 1.64
C VAL A 44 -4.39 -2.85 0.57
N ALA A 45 -5.55 -2.61 -0.03
CA ALA A 45 -5.77 -1.50 -0.94
C ALA A 45 -6.92 -0.63 -0.44
N LEU A 46 -6.69 0.69 -0.39
CA LEU A 46 -7.72 1.69 -0.15
C LEU A 46 -8.34 2.14 -1.48
N ARG A 47 -9.55 1.68 -1.79
CA ARG A 47 -10.28 2.03 -3.01
C ARG A 47 -11.59 2.72 -2.67
N ARG A 48 -11.81 3.92 -3.22
CA ARG A 48 -12.99 4.75 -2.95
C ARG A 48 -13.28 4.91 -1.44
N GLY A 49 -12.24 5.08 -0.63
CA GLY A 49 -12.34 5.20 0.82
C GLY A 49 -12.66 3.90 1.58
N LYS A 50 -12.62 2.75 0.91
CA LYS A 50 -12.86 1.43 1.53
C LYS A 50 -11.61 0.56 1.47
N LEU A 51 -11.32 -0.15 2.54
CA LEU A 51 -10.26 -1.14 2.58
C LEU A 51 -10.71 -2.43 1.88
N SER A 52 -9.80 -3.02 1.14
CA SER A 52 -9.96 -4.30 0.46
C SER A 52 -8.66 -5.08 0.54
N TRP A 53 -8.73 -6.41 0.49
CA TRP A 53 -7.59 -7.31 0.70
C TRP A 53 -7.28 -8.13 -0.56
N PRO A 54 -6.89 -7.49 -1.68
CA PRO A 54 -6.62 -8.21 -2.92
C PRO A 54 -5.35 -9.05 -2.81
N GLU A 55 -5.17 -9.96 -3.77
CA GLU A 55 -3.85 -10.58 -3.98
C GLU A 55 -2.82 -9.51 -4.37
N PRO A 56 -1.58 -9.56 -3.83
CA PRO A 56 -0.49 -8.77 -4.34
C PRO A 56 -0.20 -9.09 -5.82
N SER A 57 0.54 -8.21 -6.49
CA SER A 57 1.00 -8.48 -7.87
C SER A 57 1.87 -9.75 -7.93
N GLU A 58 1.99 -10.34 -9.12
CA GLU A 58 2.87 -11.51 -9.33
C GLU A 58 4.31 -11.22 -8.93
N LEU A 59 4.84 -10.05 -9.29
CA LEU A 59 6.20 -9.64 -8.92
C LEU A 59 6.36 -9.53 -7.40
N ALA A 60 5.38 -8.98 -6.70
CA ALA A 60 5.42 -8.87 -5.23
C ALA A 60 5.32 -10.24 -4.52
N ARG A 61 4.88 -11.29 -5.22
CA ARG A 61 4.83 -12.68 -4.72
C ARG A 61 6.03 -13.51 -5.15
N ASN A 62 6.94 -12.96 -5.96
CA ASN A 62 8.12 -13.66 -6.42
C ASN A 62 9.20 -13.65 -5.32
N GLY A 63 9.40 -14.79 -4.66
CA GLY A 63 10.38 -14.93 -3.57
C GLY A 63 11.80 -14.54 -3.97
N ARG A 64 12.25 -14.91 -5.17
CA ARG A 64 13.60 -14.53 -5.66
C ARG A 64 13.74 -13.03 -5.83
N ALA A 65 12.69 -12.35 -6.31
CA ALA A 65 12.70 -10.89 -6.46
C ALA A 65 12.72 -10.20 -5.09
N VAL A 66 12.00 -10.74 -4.10
CA VAL A 66 12.01 -10.23 -2.72
C VAL A 66 13.38 -10.40 -2.07
N GLU A 67 13.98 -11.59 -2.17
CA GLU A 67 15.31 -11.89 -1.63
C GLU A 67 16.40 -11.02 -2.28
N GLY A 68 16.39 -10.90 -3.62
CA GLY A 68 17.32 -10.06 -4.34
C GLY A 68 17.19 -8.58 -3.95
N LEU A 69 15.95 -8.06 -3.91
CA LEU A 69 15.70 -6.69 -3.48
C LEU A 69 16.20 -6.43 -2.05
N TRP A 70 16.03 -7.38 -1.15
CA TRP A 70 16.52 -7.28 0.22
C TRP A 70 18.04 -7.20 0.28
N ALA A 71 18.74 -8.14 -0.36
CA ALA A 71 20.21 -8.19 -0.37
C ALA A 71 20.82 -6.94 -1.02
N ASP A 72 20.28 -6.52 -2.16
CA ASP A 72 20.74 -5.31 -2.86
C ASP A 72 20.51 -4.05 -2.00
N SER A 73 19.37 -3.94 -1.34
CA SER A 73 19.06 -2.81 -0.46
C SER A 73 19.96 -2.79 0.77
N ALA A 74 20.21 -3.95 1.40
CA ALA A 74 21.11 -4.08 2.53
C ALA A 74 22.52 -3.61 2.17
N ALA A 75 23.03 -4.03 1.00
CA ALA A 75 24.32 -3.58 0.50
C ALA A 75 24.38 -2.05 0.28
N LEU A 76 23.31 -1.45 -0.26
CA LEU A 76 23.24 0.00 -0.48
C LEU A 76 23.31 0.82 0.82
N VAL A 77 22.82 0.27 1.93
CA VAL A 77 22.83 0.94 3.24
C VAL A 77 23.91 0.41 4.18
N GLY A 78 24.82 -0.45 3.69
CA GLY A 78 25.92 -1.00 4.48
C GLY A 78 25.50 -1.96 5.59
N LEU A 79 24.36 -2.63 5.44
CA LEU A 79 23.86 -3.64 6.37
C LEU A 79 24.19 -5.06 5.86
N PRO A 80 24.30 -6.05 6.77
CA PRO A 80 24.32 -7.45 6.35
C PRO A 80 23.01 -7.82 5.66
N ALA A 81 23.11 -8.69 4.66
CA ALA A 81 21.95 -9.27 3.98
C ALA A 81 21.24 -10.29 4.87
#